data_AF-A0AAD9XFP8-F1
#
_entry.id   AF-A0AAD9XFP8-F1
#
_cell.length_a   1.000
_cell.length_b   1.000
_cell.length_c   1.000
_cell.angle_alpha   90.00
_cell.angle_beta   90.00
_cell.angle_gamma   90.00
#
_symmetry.space_group_name_H-M   'P 1'
#
loop_
_entity.id
_entity.type
_entity.pdbx_description
1 polymer ?
#
loop_
_entity_poly.entity_id
_entity_poly.type
_entity_poly.pdbx_seq_one_letter_code
_entity_poly.pdbx_strand_id
1 'polypeptide(L)'
;MSADSISGSLPSTILDTGTIVSRLPRQVHEELRSAFQDSMYQYPPADQSSDPMDTYYDLSGYDDDINKIVPSMKLNFDGPQDLNLDPSAVVWKDSDSRKVCLAFAGNGNSNDLTIIGNHQQRNLKISYSLLDKKVGFTTGGCGN
;
A
#
# COMPACT_ATOMS: atom_id res chain seq x y z
N MET A 1 -4.14 8.34 -6.74
CA MET A 1 -3.26 9.19 -5.93
C MET A 1 -1.83 8.81 -6.23
N SER A 2 -0.93 9.79 -6.34
CA SER A 2 0.51 9.57 -6.50
C SER A 2 1.16 10.48 -5.47
N ALA A 3 2.06 9.95 -4.63
CA ALA A 3 2.95 10.82 -3.87
C ALA A 3 3.86 11.56 -4.87
N ASP A 4 4.12 12.84 -4.62
CA ASP A 4 5.07 13.60 -5.43
C ASP A 4 6.44 12.93 -5.35
N SER A 5 7.21 13.01 -6.45
CA SER A 5 8.54 12.41 -6.49
C SER A 5 9.45 13.20 -5.55
N ILE A 6 9.83 12.60 -4.42
CA ILE A 6 10.85 13.18 -3.55
C ILE A 6 12.16 13.29 -4.36
N SER A 7 12.67 14.51 -4.55
CA SER A 7 13.94 14.73 -5.26
C SER A 7 15.10 14.22 -4.41
N GLY A 8 15.57 13.01 -4.70
CA GLY A 8 16.68 12.33 -4.04
C GLY A 8 16.73 10.87 -4.49
N SER A 9 17.86 10.18 -4.30
CA SER A 9 17.90 8.73 -4.48
C SER A 9 16.94 8.10 -3.48
N LEU A 10 15.80 7.57 -3.94
CA LEU A 10 14.93 6.78 -3.07
C LEU A 10 15.74 5.59 -2.53
N PRO A 11 15.54 5.21 -1.26
CA PRO A 11 16.17 4.02 -0.70
C PRO A 11 15.83 2.79 -1.55
N SER A 12 16.75 1.83 -1.62
CA SER A 12 16.53 0.58 -2.35
C SER A 12 15.21 -0.08 -1.95
N THR A 13 14.53 -0.67 -2.93
CA THR A 13 13.26 -1.38 -2.72
C THR A 13 13.48 -2.89 -2.72
N ILE A 14 12.91 -3.60 -1.75
CA ILE A 14 12.87 -5.07 -1.72
C ILE A 14 11.43 -5.57 -1.77
N LEU A 15 11.25 -6.75 -2.37
CA LEU A 15 10.03 -7.54 -2.24
C LEU A 15 10.25 -8.55 -1.11
N ASP A 16 9.41 -8.52 -0.08
CA ASP A 16 9.56 -9.40 1.07
C ASP A 16 8.22 -9.97 1.52
N THR A 17 8.07 -11.29 1.39
CA THR A 17 6.87 -12.02 1.83
C THR A 17 6.82 -12.24 3.34
N GLY A 18 7.95 -12.05 4.05
CA GLY A 18 8.04 -12.14 5.51
C GLY A 18 7.51 -10.91 6.24
N THR A 19 7.37 -9.78 5.54
CA THR A 19 6.79 -8.56 6.08
C THR A 19 5.29 -8.49 5.76
N ILE A 20 4.45 -8.25 6.78
CA ILE A 20 2.98 -8.28 6.64
C ILE A 20 2.47 -7.22 5.65
N VAL A 21 2.75 -5.95 5.92
CA VAL A 21 2.37 -4.79 5.09
C VAL A 21 3.62 -4.02 4.67
N SER A 22 3.53 -3.28 3.57
CA SER A 22 4.65 -2.53 3.03
C SER A 22 5.20 -1.52 4.03
N ARG A 23 6.53 -1.43 4.09
CA ARG A 23 7.26 -0.49 4.94
C ARG A 23 7.90 0.58 4.08
N LEU A 24 7.62 1.84 4.41
CA LEU A 24 8.08 2.98 3.63
C LEU A 24 9.06 3.83 4.47
N PRO A 25 10.06 4.45 3.85
CA PRO A 25 10.86 5.46 4.52
C PRO A 25 9.95 6.54 5.14
N ARG A 26 10.29 7.02 6.34
CA ARG A 26 9.38 7.85 7.15
C ARG A 26 8.68 8.97 6.38
N GLN A 27 9.43 9.78 5.63
CA GLN A 27 8.87 10.88 4.85
C GLN A 27 7.89 10.40 3.76
N VAL A 28 8.22 9.30 3.06
CA VAL A 28 7.34 8.73 2.02
C VAL A 28 6.03 8.24 2.63
N HIS A 29 6.09 7.61 3.81
CA HIS A 29 4.89 7.20 4.55
C HIS A 29 4.04 8.40 4.97
N GLU A 30 4.66 9.45 5.52
CA GLU A 30 3.97 10.66 5.96
C GLU A 30 3.22 11.34 4.79
N GLU A 31 3.86 11.46 3.63
CA GLU A 31 3.26 12.03 2.41
C GLU A 31 2.12 11.14 1.87
N LEU A 32 2.33 9.82 1.80
CA LEU A 32 1.29 8.87 1.37
C LEU A 32 0.09 8.91 2.31
N ARG A 33 0.34 8.95 3.62
CA ARG A 33 -0.69 9.00 4.65
C ARG A 33 -1.50 10.28 4.54
N SER A 34 -0.85 11.43 4.40
CA SER A 34 -1.53 12.72 4.24
C SER A 34 -2.43 12.70 3.01
N ALA A 35 -1.90 12.27 1.86
CA ALA A 35 -2.68 12.18 0.64
C ALA A 35 -3.89 11.25 0.84
N PHE A 36 -3.68 10.06 1.39
CA PHE A 36 -4.77 9.10 1.67
C PHE A 36 -5.84 9.71 2.57
N GLN A 37 -5.44 10.41 3.65
CA GLN A 37 -6.36 11.10 4.55
C GLN A 37 -7.19 12.16 3.83
N ASP A 38 -6.57 12.94 2.95
CA ASP A 38 -7.27 13.94 2.14
C ASP A 38 -8.31 13.32 1.20
N SER A 39 -8.06 12.14 0.63
CA SER A 39 -9.08 11.44 -0.18
C SER A 39 -10.19 10.80 0.64
N MET A 40 -9.89 10.43 1.88
CA MET A 40 -10.79 9.73 2.77
C MET A 40 -11.50 10.68 3.75
N TYR A 41 -11.40 12.00 3.54
CA TYR A 41 -11.85 13.05 4.48
C TYR A 41 -13.34 12.94 4.89
N GLN A 42 -14.17 12.37 4.02
CA GLN A 42 -15.60 12.17 4.27
C GLN A 42 -15.91 11.00 5.21
N TYR A 43 -14.93 10.13 5.47
CA TYR A 43 -15.11 8.96 6.32
C TYR A 43 -14.61 9.25 7.75
N PRO A 44 -15.31 8.77 8.79
CA PRO A 44 -14.90 8.97 10.17
C PRO A 44 -13.56 8.30 10.48
N PRO A 45 -12.57 9.00 11.05
CA PRO A 45 -11.37 8.38 11.59
C PRO A 45 -11.73 7.43 12.73
N ALA A 46 -10.91 6.39 12.92
CA ALA A 46 -11.07 5.42 13.99
C ALA A 46 -9.77 5.21 14.77
N ASP A 47 -9.90 4.71 16.00
CA ASP A 47 -8.75 4.31 16.79
C ASP A 47 -8.01 3.13 16.15
N GLN A 48 -6.68 3.16 16.29
CA GLN A 48 -5.79 2.09 15.85
C GLN A 48 -6.26 0.75 16.43
N SER A 49 -6.43 -0.24 15.56
CA SER A 49 -6.89 -1.58 15.96
C SER A 49 -5.80 -2.64 15.85
N SER A 50 -4.71 -2.37 15.13
CA SER A 50 -3.58 -3.29 15.01
C SER A 50 -2.27 -2.56 14.69
N ASP A 51 -1.14 -3.13 15.10
CA ASP A 51 0.17 -2.74 14.56
C ASP A 51 0.40 -3.44 13.20
N PRO A 52 1.23 -2.87 12.31
CA PRO A 52 2.02 -1.64 12.46
C PRO A 52 1.40 -0.41 11.77
N MET A 53 0.12 -0.46 11.40
CA MET A 53 -0.52 0.61 10.63
C MET A 53 -1.09 1.68 11.57
N ASP A 54 -1.27 2.91 11.08
CA ASP A 54 -1.56 4.07 11.94
C ASP A 54 -2.78 4.91 11.49
N THR A 55 -3.45 4.55 10.39
CA THR A 55 -4.46 5.39 9.74
C THR A 55 -5.74 4.61 9.48
N TYR A 56 -6.65 4.64 10.46
CA TYR A 56 -7.89 3.85 10.48
C TYR A 56 -9.13 4.71 10.24
N TYR A 57 -10.13 4.10 9.62
CA TYR A 57 -11.46 4.67 9.38
C TYR A 57 -12.55 3.69 9.78
N ASP A 58 -13.63 4.17 10.36
CA ASP A 58 -14.84 3.38 10.63
C ASP A 58 -15.83 3.55 9.48
N LEU A 59 -16.05 2.47 8.72
CA LEU A 59 -16.97 2.44 7.60
C LEU A 59 -18.34 1.83 7.98
N SER A 60 -18.68 1.83 9.27
CA SER A 60 -20.01 1.46 9.74
C SER A 60 -21.06 2.39 9.12
N GLY A 61 -22.03 1.81 8.41
CA GLY A 61 -23.11 2.57 7.75
C GLY A 61 -22.76 3.15 6.37
N TYR A 62 -21.57 2.85 5.83
CA TYR A 62 -21.17 3.18 4.45
C TYR A 62 -21.26 1.95 3.52
N ASP A 63 -21.11 2.14 2.21
CA ASP A 63 -21.13 1.06 1.18
C ASP A 63 -20.15 -0.07 1.56
N ASP A 64 -20.50 -1.31 1.22
CA ASP A 64 -19.68 -2.50 1.47
C ASP A 64 -18.63 -2.71 0.36
N ASP A 65 -18.87 -2.11 -0.81
CA ASP A 65 -18.00 -2.20 -1.97
C ASP A 65 -16.76 -1.31 -1.79
N ILE A 66 -15.68 -1.95 -1.34
CA ILE A 66 -14.40 -1.29 -1.07
C ILE A 66 -13.80 -0.60 -2.30
N ASN A 67 -14.18 -1.05 -3.52
CA ASN A 67 -13.69 -0.46 -4.76
C ASN A 67 -14.23 0.95 -4.99
N LYS A 68 -15.36 1.31 -4.37
CA LYS A 68 -15.94 2.65 -4.44
C LYS A 68 -15.42 3.58 -3.36
N ILE A 69 -14.90 3.03 -2.27
CA ILE A 69 -14.46 3.76 -1.09
C ILE A 69 -12.97 4.08 -1.17
N VAL A 70 -12.17 3.08 -1.53
CA VAL A 70 -10.72 3.18 -1.48
C VAL A 70 -10.20 3.94 -2.70
N PRO A 71 -9.36 4.96 -2.50
CA PRO A 71 -8.78 5.71 -3.61
C PRO A 71 -7.85 4.82 -4.45
N SER A 72 -7.85 5.03 -5.76
CA SER A 72 -6.94 4.33 -6.66
C SER A 72 -5.48 4.65 -6.33
N MET A 73 -4.64 3.62 -6.23
CA MET A 73 -3.22 3.73 -5.93
C MET A 73 -2.38 2.93 -6.92
N LYS A 74 -1.20 3.44 -7.23
CA LYS A 74 -0.26 2.79 -8.13
C LYS A 74 1.17 2.87 -7.59
N LEU A 75 1.96 1.84 -7.89
CA LEU A 75 3.40 1.84 -7.71
C LEU A 75 4.06 2.16 -9.05
N ASN A 76 4.84 3.24 -9.09
CA ASN A 76 5.61 3.61 -10.27
C ASN A 76 7.02 3.01 -10.14
N PHE A 77 7.50 2.38 -11.21
CA PHE A 77 8.86 1.83 -11.29
C PHE A 77 9.57 2.44 -12.52
N ASP A 78 10.91 2.37 -12.56
CA ASP A 78 11.71 2.83 -13.71
C ASP A 78 11.47 2.02 -15.01
N GLY A 79 10.51 1.08 -14.98
CA GLY A 79 10.06 0.32 -16.13
C GLY A 79 8.95 1.02 -16.94
N PRO A 80 8.49 0.39 -18.02
CA PRO A 80 7.51 0.98 -18.93
C PRO A 80 6.07 1.02 -18.38
N GLN A 81 5.81 0.44 -17.21
CA GLN A 81 4.46 0.23 -16.72
C GLN A 81 4.37 0.43 -15.21
N ASP A 82 3.36 1.20 -14.81
CA ASP A 82 2.96 1.34 -13.42
C ASP A 82 2.13 0.12 -13.00
N LEU A 83 2.25 -0.27 -11.73
CA LEU A 83 1.43 -1.31 -11.14
C LEU A 83 0.26 -0.68 -10.39
N ASN A 84 -0.95 -0.78 -10.93
CA ASN A 84 -2.16 -0.45 -10.18
C ASN A 84 -2.36 -1.47 -9.07
N LEU A 85 -2.53 -0.98 -7.84
CA LEU A 85 -2.84 -1.83 -6.71
C LEU A 85 -4.33 -2.13 -6.70
N ASP A 86 -4.66 -3.40 -6.42
CA ASP A 86 -6.03 -3.77 -6.07
C ASP A 86 -6.46 -3.01 -4.80
N PRO A 87 -7.72 -2.55 -4.68
CA PRO A 87 -8.17 -1.87 -3.46
C PRO A 87 -7.92 -2.67 -2.18
N SER A 88 -7.98 -4.01 -2.25
CA SER A 88 -7.64 -4.88 -1.13
C SER A 88 -6.16 -4.89 -0.77
N ALA A 89 -5.26 -4.47 -1.67
CA ALA A 89 -3.83 -4.28 -1.40
C ALA A 89 -3.53 -2.88 -0.81
N VAL A 90 -4.42 -1.91 -1.00
CA VAL A 90 -4.27 -0.54 -0.45
C VAL A 90 -4.70 -0.48 1.01
N VAL A 91 -5.79 -1.18 1.37
CA VAL A 91 -6.31 -1.18 2.74
C VAL A 91 -6.30 -2.56 3.38
N TRP A 92 -6.13 -2.56 4.69
CA TRP A 92 -6.38 -3.71 5.55
C TRP A 92 -7.80 -3.60 6.10
N LYS A 93 -8.59 -4.67 5.98
CA LYS A 93 -9.91 -4.76 6.60
C LYS A 93 -9.79 -5.51 7.91
N ASP A 94 -10.29 -4.94 8.99
CA ASP A 94 -10.47 -5.67 10.23
C ASP A 94 -11.56 -6.74 10.03
N SER A 95 -11.30 -7.98 10.42
CA SER A 95 -12.23 -9.10 10.18
C SER A 95 -13.47 -9.02 11.06
N ASP A 96 -13.35 -8.42 12.24
CA ASP A 96 -14.40 -8.43 13.26
C ASP A 96 -15.11 -7.07 13.39
N SER A 97 -14.73 -6.08 12.57
CA SER A 97 -15.30 -4.75 12.58
C SER A 97 -15.44 -4.15 11.18
N ARG A 98 -16.19 -3.06 11.05
CA ARG A 98 -16.30 -2.27 9.81
C ARG A 98 -15.13 -1.31 9.61
N LYS A 99 -14.03 -1.50 10.34
CA LYS A 99 -12.85 -0.64 10.23
C LYS A 99 -11.94 -1.06 9.09
N VAL A 100 -11.39 -0.06 8.42
CA VAL A 100 -10.33 -0.24 7.44
C VAL A 100 -9.13 0.62 7.80
N CYS A 101 -7.94 0.22 7.36
CA CYS A 101 -6.71 0.95 7.59
C CYS A 101 -5.86 1.03 6.33
N LEU A 102 -5.12 2.13 6.16
CA LEU A 102 -4.07 2.20 5.14
C LEU A 102 -3.04 1.08 5.39
N ALA A 103 -2.88 0.16 4.44
CA ALA A 103 -2.01 -1.01 4.58
C ALA A 103 -0.53 -0.70 4.30
N PHE A 104 -0.04 0.45 4.77
CA PHE A 104 1.35 0.89 4.66
C PHE A 104 1.80 1.44 6.01
N ALA A 105 3.01 1.10 6.42
CA ALA A 105 3.58 1.57 7.69
C ALA A 105 4.91 2.28 7.47
N GLY A 106 5.14 3.33 8.25
CA GLY A 106 6.41 4.06 8.25
C GLY A 106 7.52 3.26 8.91
N ASN A 107 8.74 3.50 8.43
CA ASN A 107 9.98 3.15 9.11
C ASN A 107 10.40 4.28 10.06
N GLY A 108 11.43 4.04 10.87
CA GLY A 108 11.95 5.06 11.79
C GLY A 108 12.63 6.22 11.07
N ASN A 109 13.32 5.95 9.95
CA ASN A 109 14.10 6.95 9.24
C ASN A 109 13.69 7.10 7.76
N SER A 110 13.97 8.27 7.19
CA SER A 110 13.71 8.56 5.77
C SER A 110 14.72 7.91 4.81
N ASN A 111 15.83 7.39 5.32
CA ASN A 111 16.85 6.69 4.53
C ASN A 111 16.72 5.16 4.62
N ASP A 112 15.75 4.66 5.39
CA ASP A 112 15.51 3.23 5.51
C ASP A 112 14.97 2.68 4.19
N LEU A 113 15.27 1.42 3.89
CA LEU A 113 14.84 0.76 2.66
C LEU A 113 13.30 0.67 2.54
N THR A 114 12.81 0.67 1.30
CA THR A 114 11.41 0.42 1.00
C THR A 114 11.16 -1.09 0.94
N ILE A 115 10.13 -1.59 1.63
CA ILE A 115 9.70 -2.99 1.57
C ILE A 115 8.31 -3.05 0.96
N ILE A 116 8.15 -3.77 -0.15
CA ILE A 116 6.84 -4.19 -0.63
C ILE A 116 6.48 -5.49 0.07
N GLY A 117 5.58 -5.40 1.05
CA GLY A 117 5.18 -6.49 1.92
C GLY A 117 4.22 -7.48 1.25
N ASN A 118 3.96 -8.59 1.95
CA ASN A 118 3.07 -9.67 1.52
C ASN A 118 1.68 -9.17 1.11
N HIS A 119 1.06 -8.30 1.91
CA HIS A 119 -0.28 -7.77 1.63
C HIS A 119 -0.38 -7.08 0.26
N GLN A 120 0.63 -6.28 -0.11
CA GLN A 120 0.69 -5.60 -1.41
C GLN A 120 1.03 -6.52 -2.58
N GLN A 121 1.58 -7.71 -2.30
CA GLN A 121 1.88 -8.72 -3.32
C GLN A 121 0.67 -9.62 -3.66
N ARG A 122 -0.42 -9.54 -2.90
CA ARG A 122 -1.62 -10.35 -3.14
C ARG A 122 -2.28 -10.01 -4.47
N ASN A 123 -2.93 -11.00 -5.08
CA ASN A 123 -3.58 -10.92 -6.40
C ASN A 123 -2.64 -10.54 -7.57
N LEU A 124 -1.34 -10.52 -7.34
CA LEU A 124 -0.32 -10.33 -8.36
C LEU A 124 0.33 -11.65 -8.72
N LYS A 125 0.64 -11.81 -10.00
CA LYS A 125 1.62 -12.79 -10.47
C LYS A 125 2.94 -12.05 -10.68
N ILE A 126 3.94 -12.47 -9.91
CA ILE A 126 5.29 -11.88 -9.92
C ILE A 126 6.23 -12.83 -10.65
N SER A 127 6.91 -12.35 -11.69
CA SER A 127 7.88 -13.11 -12.48
C SER A 127 9.28 -12.54 -12.32
N TYR A 128 10.27 -13.40 -12.18
CA TYR A 128 11.68 -13.02 -12.04
C TYR A 128 12.47 -13.51 -13.26
N SER A 129 12.91 -12.58 -14.13
CA SER A 129 13.85 -12.88 -15.21
C SER A 129 15.26 -12.62 -14.74
N LEU A 130 16.00 -13.69 -14.43
CA LEU A 130 17.38 -13.58 -13.93
C LEU A 130 18.37 -13.13 -15.00
N LEU A 131 18.16 -13.56 -16.25
CA LEU A 131 19.01 -13.18 -17.38
C LEU A 131 18.85 -11.70 -17.72
N ASP A 132 17.59 -11.22 -17.75
CA ASP A 132 17.31 -9.82 -18.06
C ASP A 132 17.43 -8.89 -16.84
N LYS A 133 17.64 -9.46 -15.64
CA LYS A 133 17.67 -8.76 -14.35
C LYS A 133 16.41 -7.91 -14.13
N LYS A 134 15.24 -8.48 -14.43
CA LYS A 134 13.94 -7.80 -14.35
C LYS A 134 12.97 -8.55 -13.46
N VAL A 135 12.13 -7.77 -12.78
CA VAL A 135 10.93 -8.25 -12.10
C VAL A 135 9.73 -7.77 -12.92
N GLY A 136 8.77 -8.67 -13.15
CA GLY A 136 7.52 -8.37 -13.85
C GLY A 136 6.32 -8.59 -12.93
N PHE A 137 5.33 -7.71 -13.06
CA PHE A 137 4.07 -7.78 -12.32
C PHE A 137 2.91 -7.89 -13.30
N THR A 138 1.97 -8.79 -13.02
CA THR A 138 0.70 -8.88 -13.76
C THR A 138 -0.44 -9.09 -12.78
N THR A 139 -1.59 -8.47 -13.04
CA THR A 139 -2.81 -8.67 -12.25
C THR A 139 -3.44 -10.03 -12.58
N GLY A 140 -4.03 -10.70 -11.58
CA GLY A 140 -4.70 -11.99 -11.78
C GLY A 140 -3.87 -13.20 -11.34
N GLY A 141 -3.17 -13.09 -10.21
CA GLY A 141 -2.67 -14.27 -9.46
C GLY A 141 -3.80 -15.07 -8.81
N CYS A 142 -3.49 -16.17 -8.12
CA CYS A 142 -4.47 -16.99 -7.39
C CYS A 142 -5.26 -16.12 -6.39
N GLY A 143 -6.45 -15.67 -6.80
CA GLY A 143 -7.46 -15.04 -5.96
C GLY A 143 -8.46 -16.11 -5.53
N ASN A 144 -8.93 -16.01 -4.28
CA ASN A 144 -10.09 -16.77 -3.81
C ASN A 144 -11.35 -16.31 -4.54
#